data_AF-K2C962-F1
#
_entry.id   AF-K2C962-F1
#
_cell.length_a   1.000
_cell.length_b   1.000
_cell.length_c   1.000
_cell.angle_alpha   90.00
_cell.angle_beta   90.00
_cell.angle_gamma   90.00
#
_symmetry.space_group_name_H-M   'P 1'
#
loop_
_entity.id
_entity.type
_entity.pdbx_description
1 polymer ?
#
loop_
_entity_poly.entity_id
_entity_poly.type
_entity_poly.pdbx_seq_one_letter_code
_entity_poly.pdbx_strand_id
1 'polypeptide(L)'
;MTADLTLLSLFDMQTGLHKGDFSSSELLEAHLQRILTFEPRIHAFITLVEESARTEANKADAKLIKARKNDQLDQLPALLGIPIAVKDLITVKDVRCSCGSNVLGDWIAP
;
A
#
# COMPACT_ATOMS: atom_id res chain seq x y z
N MET A 1 -6.26 19.45 -13.36
CA MET A 1 -6.86 18.48 -12.41
C MET A 1 -5.93 17.29 -12.37
N THR A 2 -5.20 17.10 -11.28
CA THR A 2 -4.47 15.85 -11.03
C THR A 2 -5.51 14.72 -10.93
N ALA A 3 -5.24 13.58 -11.57
CA ALA A 3 -6.12 12.43 -11.47
C ALA A 3 -6.23 11.96 -10.01
N ASP A 4 -7.42 11.57 -9.57
CA ASP A 4 -7.60 10.97 -8.25
C ASP A 4 -6.90 9.61 -8.23
N LEU A 5 -5.75 9.55 -7.54
CA LEU A 5 -4.91 8.35 -7.46
C LEU A 5 -5.65 7.16 -6.85
N THR A 6 -6.71 7.39 -6.06
CA THR A 6 -7.49 6.32 -5.40
C THR A 6 -8.52 5.65 -6.31
N LEU A 7 -8.71 6.16 -7.53
CA LEU A 7 -9.64 5.62 -8.53
C LEU A 7 -8.94 4.96 -9.72
N LEU A 8 -7.61 4.94 -9.73
CA LEU A 8 -6.83 4.29 -10.77
C LEU A 8 -7.04 2.77 -10.74
N SER A 9 -7.01 2.14 -11.91
CA SER A 9 -6.87 0.68 -11.96
C SER A 9 -5.46 0.28 -11.52
N LEU A 10 -5.27 -0.99 -11.16
CA LEU A 10 -3.94 -1.53 -10.86
C LEU A 10 -2.93 -1.27 -11.99
N PHE A 11 -3.37 -1.43 -13.25
CA PHE A 11 -2.52 -1.22 -14.43
C PHE A 11 -2.14 0.25 -14.59
N ASP A 12 -3.06 1.17 -14.31
CA ASP A 12 -2.79 2.61 -14.38
C ASP A 12 -1.85 3.05 -13.25
N MET A 13 -2.03 2.51 -12.03
CA MET A 13 -1.10 2.72 -10.93
C MET A 13 0.31 2.25 -11.30
N GLN A 14 0.45 1.02 -11.80
CA GLN A 14 1.74 0.45 -12.18
C GLN A 14 2.40 1.25 -13.32
N THR A 15 1.62 1.64 -14.32
CA THR A 15 2.09 2.46 -15.45
C THR A 15 2.59 3.82 -14.97
N GLY A 16 1.84 4.49 -14.09
CA GLY A 16 2.23 5.78 -13.52
C GLY A 16 3.50 5.70 -12.66
N LEU A 17 3.64 4.65 -11.83
CA LEU A 17 4.86 4.41 -11.05
C LEU A 17 6.08 4.16 -11.96
N HIS A 18 5.92 3.35 -13.00
CA HIS A 18 7.01 3.06 -13.95
C HIS A 18 7.44 4.32 -14.73
N LYS A 19 6.49 5.18 -15.12
CA LYS A 19 6.76 6.47 -15.78
C LYS A 19 7.32 7.52 -14.84
N GLY A 20 6.98 7.45 -13.55
CA GLY A 20 7.29 8.48 -12.57
C GLY A 20 6.32 9.66 -12.58
N ASP A 21 5.08 9.41 -13.02
CA ASP A 21 4.00 10.39 -12.96
C ASP A 21 3.62 10.73 -11.51
N PHE A 22 3.84 9.77 -10.61
CA PHE A 22 3.76 9.90 -9.15
C PHE A 22 4.67 8.84 -8.48
N SER A 23 4.94 9.02 -7.21
CA SER A 23 5.67 8.09 -6.35
C SER A 23 4.73 7.09 -5.66
N SER A 24 5.31 5.98 -5.19
CA SER A 24 4.64 5.02 -4.31
C SER A 24 4.21 5.70 -3.00
N SER A 25 5.04 6.61 -2.47
CA SER A 25 4.70 7.39 -1.28
C SER A 25 3.48 8.29 -1.52
N GLU A 26 3.43 9.05 -2.62
CA GLU A 26 2.24 9.85 -2.97
C GLU A 26 0.98 8.99 -3.16
N LEU A 27 1.12 7.82 -3.81
CA LEU A 27 0.03 6.88 -4.00
C LEU A 27 -0.50 6.36 -2.65
N LEU A 28 0.41 5.99 -1.74
CA LEU A 28 0.07 5.55 -0.38
C LEU A 28 -0.64 6.66 0.41
N GLU A 29 -0.12 7.88 0.39
CA GLU A 29 -0.73 9.01 1.12
C GLU A 29 -2.15 9.29 0.65
N ALA A 30 -2.39 9.25 -0.67
CA ALA A 30 -3.74 9.41 -1.22
C ALA A 30 -4.71 8.34 -0.67
N HIS A 31 -4.25 7.10 -0.55
CA HIS A 31 -5.06 6.00 0.00
C HIS A 31 -5.28 6.14 1.51
N LEU A 32 -4.25 6.48 2.29
CA LEU A 32 -4.36 6.72 3.72
C LEU A 32 -5.31 7.88 4.02
N GLN A 33 -5.21 8.99 3.28
CA GLN A 33 -6.11 10.13 3.45
C GLN A 33 -7.57 9.74 3.18
N ARG A 34 -7.81 8.93 2.14
CA ARG A 34 -9.14 8.40 1.85
C ARG A 34 -9.66 7.51 2.98
N ILE A 35 -8.82 6.59 3.49
CA ILE A 35 -9.17 5.73 4.61
C ILE A 35 -9.56 6.58 5.82
N LEU A 36 -8.71 7.51 6.25
CA LEU A 36 -8.97 8.37 7.42
C LEU A 36 -10.25 9.21 7.26
N THR A 37 -10.61 9.59 6.03
CA THR A 37 -11.83 10.37 5.75
C THR A 37 -13.10 9.53 5.88
N PHE A 38 -13.09 8.28 5.41
CA PHE A 38 -14.30 7.47 5.28
C PHE A 38 -14.44 6.36 6.34
N GLU A 39 -13.35 5.92 6.94
CA GLU A 39 -13.31 4.81 7.89
C GLU A 39 -14.23 5.00 9.12
N PRO A 40 -14.41 6.21 9.68
CA PRO A 40 -15.37 6.43 10.78
C PRO A 40 -16.82 6.07 10.45
N ARG A 41 -17.16 5.89 9.17
CA ARG A 41 -18.50 5.54 8.70
C ARG A 41 -18.59 4.16 8.07
N ILE A 42 -17.53 3.69 7.43
CA ILE A 42 -17.52 2.43 6.67
C ILE A 42 -17.08 1.26 7.56
N HIS A 43 -16.14 1.48 8.49
CA HIS A 43 -15.57 0.42 9.33
C HIS A 43 -15.01 -0.76 8.50
N ALA A 44 -14.21 -0.48 7.47
CA ALA A 44 -13.64 -1.48 6.59
C ALA A 44 -12.29 -2.05 7.08
N PHE A 45 -11.56 -1.33 7.93
CA PHE A 45 -10.21 -1.69 8.38
C PHE A 45 -10.20 -2.00 9.89
N ILE A 46 -9.49 -3.07 10.28
CA ILE A 46 -9.28 -3.44 11.69
C ILE A 46 -7.94 -2.92 12.19
N THR A 47 -6.87 -3.22 11.46
CA THR A 47 -5.49 -2.82 11.79
C THR A 47 -4.92 -2.00 10.63
N LEU A 48 -4.50 -0.76 10.90
CA LEU A 48 -3.71 0.03 9.96
C LEU A 48 -2.23 -0.03 10.35
N VAL A 49 -1.37 -0.29 9.35
CA VAL A 49 0.08 -0.41 9.51
C VAL A 49 0.80 0.77 8.85
N GLU A 50 0.39 1.99 9.19
CA GLU A 50 0.77 3.21 8.48
C GLU A 50 2.29 3.43 8.40
N GLU A 51 3.00 3.25 9.52
CA GLU A 51 4.45 3.49 9.60
C GLU A 51 5.25 2.50 8.74
N SER A 52 4.91 1.21 8.80
CA SER A 52 5.58 0.20 7.98
C SER A 52 5.21 0.34 6.50
N ALA A 53 3.95 0.70 6.19
CA ALA A 53 3.53 1.00 4.83
C ALA A 53 4.31 2.18 4.23
N ARG A 54 4.47 3.29 4.97
CA ARG A 54 5.29 4.45 4.56
C ARG A 54 6.75 4.06 4.36
N THR A 55 7.28 3.21 5.24
CA THR A 55 8.65 2.69 5.11
C THR A 55 8.83 1.88 3.84
N GLU A 56 7.89 0.99 3.50
CA GLU A 56 7.95 0.19 2.28
C GLU A 56 7.72 1.01 1.01
N ALA A 57 6.84 2.02 1.04
CA ALA A 57 6.65 2.95 -0.07
C ALA A 57 7.93 3.72 -0.40
N ASN A 58 8.62 4.25 0.62
CA ASN A 58 9.92 4.91 0.44
C ASN A 58 10.98 3.97 -0.17
N LYS A 59 11.01 2.70 0.26
CA LYS A 59 11.91 1.68 -0.34
C LYS A 59 11.55 1.38 -1.79
N ALA A 60 10.26 1.32 -2.11
CA ALA A 60 9.77 1.12 -3.47
C ALA A 60 10.18 2.29 -4.37
N ASP A 61 10.04 3.53 -3.90
CA ASP A 61 10.47 4.73 -4.62
C ASP A 61 11.95 4.70 -4.95
N ALA A 62 12.80 4.37 -3.98
CA ALA A 62 14.25 4.24 -4.22
C ALA A 62 14.57 3.18 -5.30
N LYS A 63 13.88 2.03 -5.28
CA LYS A 63 14.04 0.97 -6.28
C LYS A 63 13.55 1.40 -7.66
N LEU A 64 12.39 2.05 -7.75
CA LEU A 64 11.82 2.57 -9.00
C LEU A 64 12.74 3.63 -9.63
N ILE A 65 13.25 4.58 -8.83
CA ILE A 65 14.21 5.59 -9.30
C ILE A 65 15.46 4.93 -9.87
N LYS A 66 16.03 3.95 -9.16
CA LYS A 66 17.22 3.23 -9.62
C LYS A 66 16.95 2.45 -10.91
N ALA A 67 15.82 1.74 -11.00
CA ALA A 67 15.45 0.95 -12.16
C ALA A 67 15.22 1.82 -13.40
N ARG A 68 14.54 2.97 -13.26
CA ARG A 68 14.36 3.94 -14.35
C ARG A 68 15.70 4.45 -14.90
N LYS A 69 16.63 4.79 -14.00
CA LYS A 69 17.97 5.29 -14.39
C LYS A 69 18.80 4.25 -15.14
N ASN A 70 18.58 2.98 -14.88
CA ASN A 70 19.37 1.87 -15.42
C ASN A 70 18.67 1.09 -16.55
N ASP A 71 17.47 1.52 -16.96
CA ASP A 71 16.62 0.79 -17.92
C ASP A 71 16.31 -0.67 -17.48
N GLN A 72 15.96 -0.83 -16.20
CA GLN A 72 15.74 -2.14 -15.54
C GLN A 72 14.32 -2.28 -14.97
N LEU A 73 13.35 -1.53 -15.49
CA LEU A 73 11.96 -1.57 -15.00
C LEU A 73 11.36 -2.97 -15.07
N ASP A 74 11.67 -3.74 -16.12
CA ASP A 74 11.15 -5.11 -16.34
C ASP A 74 11.70 -6.14 -15.34
N GLN A 75 12.71 -5.77 -14.55
CA GLN A 75 13.30 -6.65 -13.53
C GLN A 75 12.69 -6.43 -12.14
N LEU A 76 11.80 -5.44 -12.00
CA LEU A 76 11.15 -5.15 -10.73
C LEU A 76 10.03 -6.17 -10.43
N PRO A 77 9.73 -6.42 -9.15
CA PRO A 77 8.54 -7.15 -8.77
C PRO A 77 7.28 -6.48 -9.36
N ALA A 78 6.37 -7.28 -9.92
CA ALA A 78 5.21 -6.76 -10.68
C ALA A 78 4.32 -5.78 -9.90
N LEU A 79 4.24 -5.90 -8.58
CA LEU A 79 3.41 -5.06 -7.70
C LEU A 79 4.23 -4.10 -6.84
N LEU A 80 5.49 -3.85 -7.17
CA LEU A 80 6.35 -2.98 -6.38
C LEU A 80 5.74 -1.57 -6.26
N GLY A 81 5.49 -1.14 -5.02
CA GLY A 81 4.99 0.20 -4.71
C GLY A 81 3.47 0.37 -4.79
N ILE A 82 2.72 -0.71 -5.07
CA ILE A 82 1.25 -0.71 -5.05
C ILE A 82 0.74 -0.93 -3.61
N PRO A 83 -0.10 -0.03 -3.06
CA PRO A 83 -0.76 -0.27 -1.78
C PRO A 83 -1.73 -1.46 -1.86
N ILE A 84 -1.72 -2.31 -0.83
CA ILE A 84 -2.66 -3.43 -0.71
C ILE A 84 -3.33 -3.43 0.67
N ALA A 85 -4.56 -3.93 0.73
CA ALA A 85 -5.24 -4.28 1.96
C ALA A 85 -5.35 -5.80 2.05
N VAL A 86 -5.08 -6.35 3.23
CA VAL A 86 -5.15 -7.78 3.49
C VAL A 86 -6.32 -8.04 4.42
N LYS A 87 -7.17 -9.02 4.07
CA LYS A 87 -8.27 -9.42 4.94
C LYS A 87 -7.70 -9.90 6.28
N ASP A 88 -8.29 -9.45 7.39
CA ASP A 88 -7.98 -9.89 8.76
C ASP A 88 -8.46 -11.32 9.02
N LEU A 89 -8.07 -12.25 8.14
CA LEU A 89 -8.15 -13.71 8.20
C LEU A 89 -6.86 -14.33 7.63
N ILE A 90 -5.95 -13.49 7.11
CA ILE A 90 -4.68 -13.86 6.50
C ILE A 90 -3.61 -13.22 7.37
N THR A 91 -2.69 -14.03 7.89
CA THR A 91 -1.64 -13.56 8.79
C THR A 91 -0.58 -12.79 8.02
N VAL A 92 -0.28 -11.58 8.49
CA VAL A 92 0.88 -10.80 8.05
C VAL A 92 1.86 -10.78 9.20
N LYS A 93 3.09 -11.24 8.93
CA LYS A 93 4.14 -11.37 9.94
C LYS A 93 4.32 -10.06 10.74
N ASP A 94 4.42 -10.18 12.05
CA ASP A 94 4.60 -9.09 13.01
C ASP A 94 3.44 -8.07 13.02
N VAL A 95 2.27 -8.41 12.46
CA VAL A 95 1.05 -7.59 12.46
C VAL A 95 -0.06 -8.29 13.25
N ARG A 96 -0.89 -7.49 13.92
CA ARG A 96 -2.09 -7.97 14.61
C ARG A 96 -3.07 -8.62 13.63
N CYS A 97 -3.55 -9.81 13.98
CA CYS A 97 -4.59 -10.51 13.23
C CYS A 97 -5.67 -11.02 14.20
N SER A 98 -6.87 -10.44 14.14
CA SER A 98 -7.95 -10.78 15.10
C SER A 98 -8.92 -11.84 14.57
N CYS A 99 -8.83 -12.18 13.29
CA CYS A 99 -9.84 -13.00 12.60
C CYS A 99 -11.26 -12.41 12.67
N GLY A 100 -11.39 -11.10 12.89
CA GLY A 100 -12.68 -10.46 13.20
C GLY A 100 -13.33 -10.96 14.51
N SER A 101 -12.54 -11.45 15.46
CA SER A 101 -13.02 -12.08 16.70
C SER A 101 -12.25 -11.59 17.93
N ASN A 102 -12.96 -11.45 19.05
CA ASN A 102 -12.35 -11.12 20.34
C ASN A 102 -11.44 -12.23 20.89
N VAL A 103 -11.57 -13.48 20.40
CA VAL A 103 -10.74 -14.61 20.85
C VAL A 103 -9.26 -14.37 20.53
N LEU A 104 -8.97 -13.80 19.37
CA LEU A 104 -7.61 -13.49 18.92
C LEU A 104 -7.30 -11.99 19.07
N GLY A 105 -8.08 -11.27 19.88
CA GLY A 105 -8.08 -9.81 20.04
C GLY A 105 -6.78 -9.13 19.64
N ASP A 106 -5.75 -9.25 20.47
CA ASP A 106 -4.43 -8.62 20.28
C ASP A 106 -3.33 -9.61 19.85
N TRP A 107 -3.71 -10.74 19.25
CA TRP A 107 -2.73 -11.72 18.76
C TRP A 107 -1.91 -11.17 17.60
N ILE A 108 -0.58 -11.32 17.69
CA ILE A 108 0.38 -10.90 16.67
C ILE A 108 0.90 -12.15 15.94
N ALA A 109 0.89 -12.11 14.61
CA ALA A 109 1.38 -13.24 13.81
C ALA A 109 2.91 -13.35 13.85
N PRO A 110 3.47 -14.57 14.03
CA PRO A 110 4.91 -14.81 14.07
C PRO A 110 5.59 -14.80 12.68
#